data_AF-A0A9N9SR00-F1
#
_entry.id   AF-A0A9N9SR00-F1
#
_cell.length_a   1.000
_cell.length_b   1.000
_cell.length_c   1.000
_cell.angle_alpha   90.00
_cell.angle_beta   90.00
_cell.angle_gamma   90.00
#
_symmetry.space_group_name_H-M   'P 1'
#
loop_
_entity.id
_entity.type
_entity.pdbx_description
1 polymer ?
#
loop_
_entity_poly.entity_id
_entity_poly.type
_entity_poly.pdbx_seq_one_letter_code
_entity_poly.pdbx_strand_id
1 'polypeptide(L)'
;MLQATIQIFKSAMISRRALFKINNLLLYHVHQVQKVLFTQLVPRSFSTTTNRMANADISKTLNANLWDSDPELWDIIKKEKRRQITGIELIASENFTTLPVLQCLSTCLHNKYSEGLPGERYYGGNEYIDQIERLAQKRSLEAFNLDPEQWGVNVQPYSGSPTNFAVYTAVAEPHGRIMGLDLPDGGHLTHGFFTQSKKVSATSLFFESLPYKVLF
;
A
#
# COMPACT_ATOMS: atom_id res chain seq x y z
N MET A 1 -13.72 0.22 -7.31
CA MET A 1 -13.00 0.24 -6.02
C MET A 1 -13.42 -0.89 -5.08
N LEU A 2 -14.70 -1.33 -5.08
CA LEU A 2 -15.12 -2.37 -4.15
C LEU A 2 -14.27 -3.65 -4.25
N GLN A 3 -13.91 -4.22 -5.40
CA GLN A 3 -13.13 -5.48 -5.41
C GLN A 3 -11.65 -5.34 -4.99
N ALA A 4 -10.90 -4.36 -5.50
CA ALA A 4 -9.50 -4.16 -5.11
C ALA A 4 -9.35 -3.67 -3.66
N THR A 5 -10.29 -2.84 -3.19
CA THR A 5 -10.36 -2.38 -1.80
C THR A 5 -10.92 -3.48 -0.88
N ILE A 6 -11.84 -4.34 -1.33
CA ILE A 6 -12.27 -5.55 -0.60
C ILE A 6 -11.13 -6.56 -0.50
N GLN A 7 -10.24 -6.70 -1.48
CA GLN A 7 -9.08 -7.59 -1.37
C GLN A 7 -8.02 -7.05 -0.40
N ILE A 8 -7.79 -5.73 -0.39
CA ILE A 8 -6.95 -5.08 0.62
C ILE A 8 -7.60 -5.19 2.02
N PHE A 9 -8.91 -5.00 2.15
CA PHE A 9 -9.61 -5.05 3.43
C PHE A 9 -9.85 -6.46 3.97
N LYS A 10 -10.19 -7.45 3.14
CA LYS A 10 -10.36 -8.85 3.59
C LYS A 10 -9.05 -9.47 4.07
N SER A 11 -7.92 -9.09 3.49
CA SER A 11 -6.59 -9.53 3.94
C SER A 11 -6.06 -8.75 5.15
N ALA A 12 -6.56 -7.54 5.42
CA ALA A 12 -6.13 -6.71 6.55
C ALA A 12 -7.03 -6.81 7.81
N MET A 13 -8.15 -7.54 7.73
CA MET A 13 -9.04 -7.81 8.86
C MET A 13 -8.52 -9.01 9.66
N ILE A 14 -7.96 -8.72 10.83
CA ILE A 14 -7.27 -9.71 11.65
C ILE A 14 -7.71 -9.50 13.11
N SER A 15 -7.91 -10.59 13.86
CA SER A 15 -8.16 -10.53 15.31
C SER A 15 -7.13 -9.63 16.02
N ARG A 16 -7.56 -8.85 17.02
CA ARG A 16 -6.69 -7.93 17.79
C ARG A 16 -5.38 -8.56 18.26
N ARG A 17 -5.36 -9.86 18.59
CA ARG A 17 -4.14 -10.60 18.98
C ARG A 17 -3.11 -10.72 17.84
N ALA A 18 -3.55 -10.96 16.62
CA ALA A 18 -2.65 -11.10 15.48
C ALA A 18 -2.27 -9.71 14.91
N LEU A 19 -3.17 -8.73 14.93
CA LEU A 19 -2.87 -7.33 14.60
C LEU A 19 -1.73 -6.75 15.47
N PHE A 20 -1.75 -7.04 16.78
CA PHE A 20 -0.68 -6.62 17.70
C PHE A 20 0.69 -7.22 17.34
N LYS A 21 0.75 -8.47 16.90
CA LYS A 21 2.00 -9.10 16.43
C LYS A 21 2.51 -8.47 15.12
N ILE A 22 1.61 -8.17 14.18
CA ILE A 22 1.96 -7.53 12.90
C ILE A 22 2.60 -6.16 13.14
N ASN A 23 1.95 -5.34 13.96
CA ASN A 23 2.41 -3.98 14.24
C ASN A 23 3.79 -3.99 14.92
N ASN A 24 4.05 -4.92 15.85
CA ASN A 24 5.35 -5.05 16.51
C ASN A 24 6.49 -5.53 15.58
N LEU A 25 6.20 -6.42 14.62
CA LEU A 25 7.19 -6.92 13.66
C LEU A 25 7.58 -5.88 12.60
N LEU A 26 6.63 -5.05 12.15
CA LEU A 26 6.88 -3.93 11.25
C LEU A 26 7.77 -2.88 11.92
N LEU A 27 7.51 -2.54 13.19
CA LEU A 27 8.34 -1.60 13.96
C LEU A 27 9.79 -2.11 14.14
N TYR A 28 9.97 -3.43 14.33
CA TYR A 28 11.30 -4.03 14.49
C TYR A 28 12.17 -3.98 13.22
N HIS A 29 11.59 -4.19 12.04
CA HIS A 29 12.34 -4.17 10.78
C HIS A 29 12.79 -2.77 10.38
N VAL A 30 11.98 -1.73 10.67
CA VAL A 30 12.38 -0.33 10.41
C VAL A 30 13.57 0.09 11.29
N HIS A 31 13.60 -0.39 12.54
CA HIS A 31 14.69 -0.12 13.48
C HIS A 31 16.07 -0.65 13.01
N GLN A 32 16.09 -1.72 12.21
CA GLN A 32 17.34 -2.30 11.68
C GLN A 32 17.88 -1.52 10.46
N VAL A 33 17.00 -0.90 9.67
CA VAL A 33 17.38 -0.09 8.49
C VAL A 33 17.93 1.28 8.92
N GLN A 34 17.37 1.90 9.97
CA GLN A 34 17.82 3.20 10.47
C GLN A 34 19.25 3.21 11.03
N LYS A 35 19.72 2.09 11.61
CA LYS A 35 21.09 1.99 12.17
C LYS A 35 22.18 2.02 11.09
N VAL A 36 21.88 1.61 9.86
CA VAL A 36 22.85 1.59 8.76
C VAL A 36 22.97 2.97 8.08
N LEU A 37 21.90 3.77 8.12
CA LEU A 37 21.86 5.05 7.39
C LEU A 37 22.40 6.25 8.19
N PHE A 38 22.43 6.19 9.52
CA PHE A 38 22.70 7.35 10.37
C PHE A 38 24.18 7.67 10.63
N THR A 39 25.12 6.84 10.16
CA THR A 39 26.55 7.00 10.49
C THR A 39 27.35 7.87 9.52
N GLN A 40 26.75 8.47 8.49
CA GLN A 40 27.52 9.13 7.42
C GLN A 40 27.25 10.62 7.12
N LEU A 41 26.45 11.37 7.87
CA LEU A 41 26.18 12.77 7.49
C LEU A 41 26.28 13.76 8.67
N VAL A 42 27.42 14.47 8.73
CA VAL A 42 27.67 15.69 9.50
C VAL A 42 27.95 16.83 8.48
N PRO A 43 27.55 18.09 8.74
CA PRO A 43 26.96 18.96 7.73
C PRO A 43 27.97 19.85 6.98
N ARG A 44 27.69 20.12 5.69
CA ARG A 44 28.32 21.21 4.93
C ARG A 44 27.47 22.49 5.09
N SER A 45 28.12 23.56 5.54
CA SER A 45 27.61 24.92 5.55
C SER A 45 27.13 25.35 4.15
N PHE A 46 25.86 25.66 4.01
CA PHE A 46 25.31 26.23 2.77
C PHE A 46 25.50 27.75 2.77
N SER A 47 26.24 28.24 1.77
CA SER A 47 26.36 29.66 1.46
C SER A 47 25.04 30.18 0.86
N THR A 48 24.42 31.16 1.53
CA THR A 48 23.23 31.87 1.07
C THR A 48 23.57 32.93 0.03
N THR A 49 23.74 32.51 -1.22
CA THR A 49 23.56 33.40 -2.38
C THR A 49 22.88 32.61 -3.50
N THR A 50 21.56 32.43 -3.42
CA THR A 50 20.77 31.78 -4.48
C THR A 50 19.97 32.80 -5.28
N ASN A 51 20.21 32.75 -6.59
CA ASN A 51 19.75 33.62 -7.66
C ASN A 51 18.22 33.63 -7.77
N ARG A 52 17.57 34.81 -7.66
CA ARG A 52 16.09 34.95 -7.75
C ARG A 52 15.50 34.38 -9.05
N MET A 53 16.27 34.37 -10.14
CA MET A 53 15.84 33.83 -11.44
C MET A 53 15.70 32.30 -11.46
N ALA A 54 16.57 31.57 -10.76
CA ALA A 54 16.49 30.10 -10.68
C ALA A 54 15.26 29.65 -9.86
N ASN A 55 14.89 30.41 -8.83
CA ASN A 55 13.69 30.13 -8.03
C ASN A 55 12.38 30.39 -8.80
N ALA A 56 12.35 31.37 -9.71
CA ALA A 56 11.18 31.64 -10.54
C ALA A 56 10.87 30.48 -11.53
N ASP A 57 11.91 29.85 -12.06
CA ASP A 57 11.79 28.75 -13.02
C ASP A 57 11.35 27.42 -12.37
N ILE A 58 11.83 27.15 -11.15
CA ILE A 58 11.39 26.02 -10.33
C ILE A 58 9.93 26.19 -9.91
N SER A 59 9.55 27.39 -9.43
CA SER A 59 8.17 27.67 -9.07
C SER A 59 7.21 27.51 -10.25
N LYS A 60 7.65 27.88 -11.46
CA LYS A 60 6.86 27.67 -12.67
C LYS A 60 6.68 26.18 -12.97
N THR A 61 7.74 25.39 -12.85
CA THR A 61 7.71 23.95 -13.10
C THR A 61 6.80 23.21 -12.11
N LEU A 62 6.89 23.52 -10.81
CA LEU A 62 6.10 22.86 -9.76
C LEU A 62 4.59 23.16 -9.86
N ASN A 63 4.21 24.27 -10.49
CA ASN A 63 2.81 24.71 -10.60
C ASN A 63 2.27 24.63 -12.04
N ALA A 64 3.02 24.05 -12.97
CA ALA A 64 2.58 23.86 -14.35
C ALA A 64 1.52 22.74 -14.42
N ASN A 65 0.57 22.85 -15.36
CA ASN A 65 -0.34 21.76 -15.63
C ASN A 65 0.36 20.66 -16.41
N LEU A 66 -0.12 19.42 -16.25
CA LEU A 66 0.43 18.27 -16.96
C LEU A 66 0.41 18.43 -18.49
N TRP A 67 -0.65 19.01 -19.06
CA TRP A 67 -0.75 19.20 -20.51
C TRP A 67 0.21 20.27 -21.05
N ASP A 68 0.73 21.14 -20.19
CA ASP A 68 1.75 22.14 -20.55
C ASP A 68 3.17 21.59 -20.31
N SER A 69 3.37 20.83 -19.23
CA SER A 69 4.67 20.31 -18.83
C SER A 69 5.08 19.00 -19.53
N ASP A 70 4.11 18.14 -19.82
CA ASP A 70 4.32 16.83 -20.45
C ASP A 70 3.14 16.50 -21.41
N PRO A 71 3.13 17.12 -22.60
CA PRO A 71 2.06 16.93 -23.58
C PRO A 71 2.02 15.50 -24.17
N GLU A 72 3.15 14.79 -24.17
CA GLU A 72 3.22 13.40 -24.64
C GLU A 72 2.46 12.47 -23.69
N LEU A 73 2.74 12.55 -22.38
CA LEU A 73 2.01 11.79 -21.37
C LEU A 73 0.52 12.16 -21.35
N TRP A 74 0.20 13.45 -21.48
CA TRP A 74 -1.19 13.89 -21.57
C TRP A 74 -1.93 13.25 -22.75
N ASP A 75 -1.28 13.08 -23.89
CA ASP A 75 -1.88 12.43 -25.05
C ASP A 75 -2.16 10.94 -24.81
N ILE A 76 -1.24 10.24 -24.14
CA ILE A 76 -1.43 8.84 -23.73
C ILE A 76 -2.61 8.72 -22.76
N ILE A 77 -2.72 9.61 -21.77
CA ILE A 77 -3.84 9.60 -20.81
C ILE A 77 -5.19 9.81 -21.50
N LYS A 78 -5.27 10.73 -22.47
CA LYS A 78 -6.51 10.93 -23.26
C LYS A 78 -6.88 9.68 -24.05
N LYS A 79 -5.90 8.99 -24.65
CA LYS A 79 -6.13 7.73 -25.39
C LYS A 79 -6.66 6.64 -24.46
N GLU A 80 -6.08 6.48 -23.27
CA GLU A 80 -6.56 5.51 -22.27
C GLU A 80 -7.98 5.85 -21.78
N LYS A 81 -8.25 7.13 -21.48
CA LYS A 81 -9.61 7.57 -21.13
C LYS A 81 -10.61 7.25 -22.24
N ARG A 82 -10.23 7.46 -23.51
CA ARG A 82 -11.09 7.12 -24.65
C ARG A 82 -11.34 5.61 -24.72
N ARG A 83 -10.29 4.79 -24.55
CA ARG A 83 -10.38 3.32 -24.52
C ARG A 83 -11.41 2.87 -23.48
N GLN A 84 -11.31 3.36 -22.24
CA GLN A 84 -12.23 3.04 -21.15
C GLN A 84 -13.68 3.46 -21.43
N ILE A 85 -13.90 4.60 -22.09
CA ILE A 85 -15.25 5.08 -22.43
C ILE A 85 -15.90 4.24 -23.53
N THR A 86 -15.11 3.76 -24.49
CA THR A 86 -15.63 3.04 -25.67
C THR A 86 -15.61 1.51 -25.51
N GLY A 87 -14.88 1.00 -24.52
CA GLY A 87 -14.74 -0.42 -24.24
C GLY A 87 -15.85 -0.96 -23.34
N ILE A 88 -16.13 -2.25 -23.48
CA ILE A 88 -16.92 -3.01 -22.50
C ILE A 88 -15.92 -3.75 -21.61
N GLU A 89 -15.70 -3.26 -20.40
CA GLU A 89 -14.76 -3.87 -19.45
C GLU A 89 -15.40 -5.10 -18.77
N LEU A 90 -14.85 -6.28 -19.07
CA LEU A 90 -15.31 -7.58 -18.53
C LEU A 90 -14.27 -8.25 -17.62
N ILE A 91 -13.15 -7.58 -17.35
CA ILE A 91 -12.14 -8.08 -16.42
C ILE A 91 -12.69 -7.97 -15.00
N ALA A 92 -12.95 -9.11 -14.36
CA ALA A 92 -13.66 -9.19 -13.07
C ALA A 92 -12.98 -8.46 -11.91
N SER A 93 -11.69 -8.13 -12.00
CA SER A 93 -10.95 -7.40 -10.97
C SER A 93 -10.86 -5.89 -11.25
N GLU A 94 -11.23 -5.44 -12.44
CA GLU A 94 -11.20 -4.02 -12.81
C GLU A 94 -12.50 -3.31 -12.43
N ASN A 95 -12.39 -2.00 -12.18
CA ASN A 95 -13.53 -1.20 -11.75
C ASN A 95 -13.22 0.30 -11.89
N PHE A 96 -14.23 1.12 -12.16
CA PHE A 96 -14.08 2.57 -12.18
C PHE A 96 -14.30 3.16 -10.78
N THR A 97 -13.38 4.02 -10.35
CA THR A 97 -13.50 4.71 -9.06
C THR A 97 -14.33 5.98 -9.16
N THR A 98 -14.80 6.48 -8.02
CA THR A 98 -15.52 7.76 -7.95
C THR A 98 -14.55 8.94 -7.95
N LEU A 99 -15.03 10.08 -8.46
CA LEU A 99 -14.27 11.33 -8.52
C LEU A 99 -13.75 11.81 -7.14
N PRO A 100 -14.51 11.73 -6.03
CA PRO A 100 -14.01 12.14 -4.73
C PRO A 100 -12.77 11.36 -4.28
N VAL A 101 -12.65 10.08 -4.65
CA VAL A 101 -11.44 9.30 -4.33
C VAL A 101 -10.26 9.77 -5.16
N LEU A 102 -10.46 10.04 -6.45
CA LEU A 102 -9.41 10.61 -7.30
C LEU A 102 -8.94 11.97 -6.78
N GLN A 103 -9.88 12.82 -6.37
CA GLN A 103 -9.56 14.11 -5.76
C GLN A 103 -8.72 13.94 -4.49
N CYS A 104 -9.08 12.99 -3.62
CA CYS A 104 -8.33 12.68 -2.40
C CYS A 104 -6.88 12.28 -2.70
N LEU A 105 -6.64 11.42 -3.70
CA LEU A 105 -5.29 10.97 -4.10
C LEU A 105 -4.39 12.12 -4.57
N SER A 106 -4.99 13.18 -5.11
CA SER A 106 -4.28 14.36 -5.63
C SER A 106 -4.23 15.55 -4.66
N THR A 107 -4.59 15.35 -3.38
CA THR A 107 -4.46 16.39 -2.35
C THR A 107 -3.03 16.49 -1.80
N CYS A 108 -2.78 17.47 -0.94
CA CYS A 108 -1.48 17.67 -0.27
C CYS A 108 -1.04 16.51 0.66
N LEU A 109 -1.86 15.48 0.87
CA LEU A 109 -1.55 14.39 1.78
C LEU A 109 -0.30 13.59 1.37
N HIS A 110 0.03 13.54 0.07
CA HIS A 110 1.26 12.90 -0.41
C HIS A 110 2.55 13.62 0.04
N ASN A 111 2.46 14.83 0.58
CA ASN A 111 3.61 15.58 1.08
C ASN A 111 4.05 15.14 2.49
N LYS A 112 3.22 14.37 3.21
CA LYS A 112 3.45 14.10 4.64
C LYS A 112 4.03 12.71 4.90
N TYR A 113 5.19 12.68 5.54
CA TYR A 113 5.76 11.47 6.12
C TYR A 113 5.22 11.23 7.53
N SER A 114 4.66 10.04 7.78
CA SER A 114 3.85 9.73 8.97
C SER A 114 4.11 8.33 9.54
N GLU A 115 5.38 7.94 9.56
CA GLU A 115 5.81 6.64 10.09
C GLU A 115 5.34 6.41 11.54
N GLY A 116 4.88 5.19 11.83
CA GLY A 116 4.27 4.79 13.10
C GLY A 116 2.75 4.64 12.99
N LEU A 117 2.08 4.64 14.15
CA LEU A 117 0.63 4.56 14.26
C LEU A 117 0.06 5.86 14.86
N PRO A 118 -1.25 6.14 14.72
CA PRO A 118 -1.86 7.31 15.34
C PRO A 118 -1.60 7.36 16.86
N GLY A 119 -1.04 8.47 17.34
CA GLY A 119 -0.59 8.66 18.73
C GLY A 119 0.84 8.19 19.04
N GLU A 120 1.44 7.37 18.19
CA GLU A 120 2.79 6.79 18.35
C GLU A 120 3.59 7.01 17.06
N ARG A 121 3.69 8.27 16.65
CA ARG A 121 4.42 8.68 15.44
C ARG A 121 5.89 8.97 15.77
N TYR A 122 6.79 8.56 14.88
CA TYR A 122 8.21 8.89 14.99
C TYR A 122 8.51 10.37 14.71
N TYR A 123 7.62 11.05 13.97
CA TYR A 123 7.79 12.42 13.53
C TYR A 123 6.62 13.31 13.95
N GLY A 124 6.90 14.60 14.16
CA GLY A 124 5.90 15.62 14.47
C GLY A 124 5.01 16.01 13.28
N GLY A 125 4.01 16.86 13.58
CA GLY A 125 3.12 17.47 12.58
C GLY A 125 2.08 16.53 11.96
N ASN A 126 1.71 15.44 12.66
CA ASN A 126 0.78 14.42 12.17
C ASN A 126 -0.65 14.56 12.73
N GLU A 127 -1.00 15.71 13.31
CA GLU A 127 -2.30 15.93 13.97
C GLU A 127 -3.50 15.61 13.07
N TYR A 128 -3.46 16.03 11.79
CA TYR A 128 -4.52 15.75 10.82
C TYR A 128 -4.38 14.38 10.17
N ILE A 129 -3.15 13.87 10.04
CA ILE A 129 -2.92 12.51 9.51
C ILE A 129 -3.49 11.47 10.45
N ASP A 130 -3.34 11.67 11.76
CA ASP A 130 -3.92 10.80 12.78
C ASP A 130 -5.45 10.83 12.74
N GLN A 131 -6.06 11.99 12.52
CA GLN A 131 -7.51 12.10 12.33
C GLN A 131 -7.97 11.33 11.09
N ILE A 132 -7.26 11.46 9.97
CA ILE A 132 -7.57 10.76 8.71
C ILE A 132 -7.44 9.25 8.89
N GLU A 133 -6.34 8.77 9.48
CA GLU A 133 -6.11 7.34 9.65
C GLU A 133 -7.12 6.72 10.62
N ARG A 134 -7.42 7.37 11.74
CA ARG A 134 -8.48 6.92 12.67
C ARG A 134 -9.86 6.90 12.01
N LEU A 135 -10.17 7.90 11.18
CA LEU A 135 -11.42 7.93 10.43
C LEU A 135 -11.51 6.79 9.41
N ALA A 136 -10.42 6.50 8.70
CA ALA A 136 -10.34 5.36 7.79
C ALA A 136 -10.55 4.04 8.54
N GLN A 137 -9.83 3.82 9.64
CA GLN A 137 -9.98 2.61 10.48
C GLN A 137 -11.42 2.44 10.99
N LYS A 138 -12.02 3.51 11.53
CA LYS A 138 -13.41 3.51 12.00
C LYS A 138 -14.37 3.11 10.87
N ARG A 139 -14.30 3.78 9.72
CA ARG A 139 -15.18 3.53 8.57
C ARG A 139 -14.97 2.13 7.98
N SER A 140 -13.77 1.59 8.04
CA SER A 140 -13.51 0.21 7.62
C SER A 140 -14.25 -0.79 8.50
N LEU A 141 -14.20 -0.63 9.82
CA LEU A 141 -14.96 -1.52 10.73
C LEU A 141 -16.47 -1.37 10.53
N GLU A 142 -16.97 -0.13 10.39
CA GLU A 142 -18.38 0.15 10.11
C GLU A 142 -18.84 -0.48 8.80
N ALA A 143 -18.05 -0.38 7.73
CA ALA A 143 -18.40 -0.93 6.41
C ALA A 143 -18.58 -2.46 6.41
N PHE A 144 -17.94 -3.16 7.34
CA PHE A 144 -18.07 -4.61 7.52
C PHE A 144 -18.92 -5.01 8.73
N ASN A 145 -19.60 -4.05 9.38
CA ASN A 145 -20.42 -4.25 10.59
C ASN A 145 -19.65 -4.97 11.71
N LEU A 146 -18.40 -4.58 11.95
CA LEU A 146 -17.53 -5.21 12.93
C LEU A 146 -17.54 -4.45 14.26
N ASP A 147 -17.65 -5.19 15.35
CA ASP A 147 -17.47 -4.66 16.70
C ASP A 147 -16.01 -4.24 16.91
N PRO A 148 -15.72 -2.95 17.17
CA PRO A 148 -14.36 -2.47 17.41
C PRO A 148 -13.71 -3.08 18.65
N GLU A 149 -14.45 -3.63 19.62
CA GLU A 149 -13.87 -4.32 20.76
C GLU A 149 -13.25 -5.66 20.38
N GLN A 150 -13.82 -6.35 19.37
CA GLN A 150 -13.35 -7.65 18.90
C GLN A 150 -12.38 -7.55 17.73
N TRP A 151 -12.58 -6.55 16.87
CA TRP A 151 -11.86 -6.38 15.62
C TRP A 151 -10.98 -5.14 15.63
N GLY A 152 -9.83 -5.25 14.98
CA GLY A 152 -9.00 -4.12 14.60
C GLY A 152 -8.73 -4.16 13.10
N VAL A 153 -8.21 -3.06 12.56
CA VAL A 153 -7.87 -2.94 11.15
C VAL A 153 -6.58 -2.16 10.98
N ASN A 154 -5.71 -2.64 10.09
CA ASN A 154 -4.58 -1.87 9.58
C ASN A 154 -4.91 -1.36 8.17
N VAL A 155 -4.83 -0.05 7.96
CA VAL A 155 -5.17 0.61 6.69
C VAL A 155 -3.93 1.09 5.90
N GLN A 156 -2.73 0.71 6.34
CA GLN A 156 -1.45 1.13 5.76
C GLN A 156 -0.89 0.26 4.62
N PRO A 157 -1.26 -1.04 4.44
CA PRO A 157 -0.70 -1.84 3.36
C PRO A 157 -0.94 -1.23 1.97
N TYR A 158 0.11 -1.16 1.16
CA TYR A 158 0.07 -0.48 -0.14
C TYR A 158 -0.81 -1.16 -1.19
N SER A 159 -1.00 -2.48 -1.09
CA SER A 159 -1.83 -3.28 -2.00
C SER A 159 -2.11 -4.67 -1.40
N GLY A 160 -2.90 -5.50 -2.09
CA GLY A 160 -3.29 -6.83 -1.59
C GLY A 160 -2.11 -7.79 -1.40
N SER A 161 -1.16 -7.81 -2.35
CA SER A 161 0.01 -8.69 -2.25
C SER A 161 0.89 -8.45 -1.02
N PRO A 162 1.35 -7.22 -0.73
CA PRO A 162 2.10 -6.95 0.50
C PRO A 162 1.26 -7.12 1.76
N THR A 163 -0.07 -6.94 1.69
CA THR A 163 -0.96 -7.23 2.83
C THR A 163 -0.87 -8.70 3.23
N ASN A 164 -1.04 -9.62 2.28
CA ASN A 164 -0.92 -11.06 2.55
C ASN A 164 0.47 -11.43 3.08
N PHE A 165 1.52 -10.86 2.50
CA PHE A 165 2.88 -11.13 2.94
C PHE A 165 3.15 -10.64 4.38
N ALA A 166 2.64 -9.46 4.74
CA ALA A 166 2.71 -8.92 6.10
C ALA A 166 1.96 -9.81 7.10
N VAL A 167 0.77 -10.32 6.71
CA VAL A 167 0.01 -11.29 7.51
C VAL A 167 0.86 -12.53 7.79
N TYR A 168 1.40 -13.16 6.75
CA TYR A 168 2.21 -14.36 6.91
C TYR A 168 3.45 -14.10 7.76
N THR A 169 4.15 -12.99 7.55
CA THR A 169 5.33 -12.61 8.34
C THR A 169 4.99 -12.45 9.82
N ALA A 170 3.77 -12.04 10.14
CA ALA A 170 3.34 -11.82 11.52
C ALA A 170 2.83 -13.06 12.25
N VAL A 171 2.22 -14.00 11.51
CA VAL A 171 1.57 -15.18 12.11
C VAL A 171 2.31 -16.48 11.83
N ALA A 172 3.15 -16.51 10.80
CA ALA A 172 4.02 -17.63 10.44
C ALA A 172 5.48 -17.19 10.58
N GLU A 173 6.30 -18.08 11.12
CA GLU A 173 7.74 -17.92 11.10
C GLU A 173 8.27 -18.17 9.67
N PRO A 174 9.49 -17.74 9.33
CA PRO A 174 10.15 -18.17 8.10
C PRO A 174 10.11 -19.71 7.98
N HIS A 175 9.78 -20.22 6.79
CA HIS A 175 9.51 -21.64 6.52
C HIS A 175 8.29 -22.23 7.25
N GLY A 176 7.47 -21.40 7.89
CA GLY A 176 6.16 -21.76 8.39
C GLY A 176 5.26 -22.29 7.27
N ARG A 177 4.34 -23.20 7.61
CA ARG A 177 3.48 -23.85 6.62
C ARG A 177 2.26 -23.01 6.30
N ILE A 178 1.95 -22.87 5.01
CA ILE A 178 0.78 -22.15 4.51
C ILE A 178 0.00 -23.06 3.55
N MET A 179 -1.33 -23.07 3.67
CA MET A 179 -2.20 -23.73 2.68
C MET A 179 -3.09 -22.69 1.99
N GLY A 180 -3.18 -22.78 0.67
CA GLY A 180 -3.99 -21.90 -0.17
C GLY A 180 -4.55 -22.66 -1.38
N LEU A 181 -5.56 -22.10 -2.04
CA LEU A 181 -6.11 -22.68 -3.27
C LEU A 181 -5.05 -22.65 -4.38
N ASP A 182 -4.90 -23.75 -5.12
CA ASP A 182 -3.96 -23.83 -6.24
C ASP A 182 -4.25 -22.76 -7.31
N LEU A 183 -3.20 -22.22 -7.95
CA LEU A 183 -3.35 -21.10 -8.89
C LEU A 183 -4.22 -21.48 -10.12
N PRO A 184 -4.04 -22.65 -10.77
CA PRO A 184 -4.90 -23.07 -11.88
C PRO A 184 -6.35 -23.31 -11.47
N ASP A 185 -6.60 -23.55 -10.18
CA ASP A 185 -7.93 -23.83 -9.63
C ASP A 185 -8.65 -22.56 -9.15
N GLY A 186 -8.12 -21.37 -9.52
CA GLY A 186 -8.68 -20.07 -9.14
C GLY A 186 -8.03 -19.42 -7.91
N GLY A 187 -6.89 -19.95 -7.46
CA GLY A 187 -6.06 -19.32 -6.44
C GLY A 187 -5.45 -17.99 -6.89
N HIS A 188 -4.66 -17.38 -6.00
CA HIS A 188 -3.92 -16.15 -6.29
C HIS A 188 -2.43 -16.36 -5.99
N LEU A 189 -1.54 -15.69 -6.75
CA LEU A 189 -0.09 -15.85 -6.62
C LEU A 189 0.42 -15.71 -5.18
N THR A 190 -0.20 -14.84 -4.39
CA THR A 190 0.21 -14.57 -3.00
C THR A 190 -0.18 -15.67 -2.02
N HIS A 191 -1.00 -16.64 -2.41
CA HIS A 191 -1.39 -17.77 -1.55
C HIS A 191 -0.36 -18.92 -1.58
N GLY A 192 0.71 -18.76 -2.38
CA GLY A 192 1.73 -19.77 -2.60
C GLY A 192 1.59 -20.36 -4.00
N PHE A 193 2.60 -20.13 -4.82
CA PHE A 193 2.71 -20.70 -6.16
C PHE A 193 4.16 -21.09 -6.48
N PHE A 194 4.32 -22.33 -6.93
CA PHE A 194 5.58 -22.91 -7.36
C PHE A 194 5.30 -23.96 -8.45
N THR A 195 6.27 -24.16 -9.33
CA THR A 195 6.29 -25.25 -10.31
C THR A 195 7.18 -26.38 -9.79
N GLN A 196 7.25 -27.50 -10.51
CA GLN A 196 8.16 -28.62 -10.17
C GLN A 196 9.62 -28.18 -10.04
N SER A 197 10.03 -27.16 -10.79
CA SER A 197 11.43 -26.71 -10.85
C SER A 197 11.71 -25.40 -10.12
N LYS A 198 10.69 -24.64 -9.72
CA LYS A 198 10.89 -23.28 -9.22
C LYS A 198 9.79 -22.79 -8.27
N LYS A 199 10.20 -22.21 -7.14
CA LYS A 199 9.34 -21.35 -6.30
C LYS A 199 9.13 -20.02 -7.01
N VAL A 200 7.88 -19.69 -7.37
CA VAL A 200 7.53 -18.53 -8.20
C VAL A 200 7.11 -17.34 -7.34
N SER A 201 6.17 -17.57 -6.42
CA SER A 201 5.71 -16.52 -5.49
C SER A 201 6.72 -16.28 -4.37
N ALA A 202 6.79 -15.03 -3.88
CA ALA A 202 7.54 -14.72 -2.66
C ALA A 202 7.02 -15.55 -1.46
N THR A 203 5.71 -15.80 -1.39
CA THR A 203 5.11 -16.66 -0.35
C THR A 203 5.76 -18.03 -0.33
N SER A 204 5.87 -18.72 -1.48
CA SER A 204 6.51 -20.04 -1.55
C SER A 204 8.03 -19.99 -1.32
N LEU A 205 8.67 -18.84 -1.51
CA LEU A 205 10.10 -18.66 -1.27
C LEU A 205 10.42 -18.57 0.24
N PHE A 206 9.66 -17.74 0.97
CA PHE A 206 9.90 -17.47 2.39
C PHE A 206 9.11 -18.39 3.34
N PHE A 207 8.07 -19.06 2.85
CA PHE A 207 7.22 -19.97 3.60
C PHE A 207 7.08 -21.31 2.85
N GLU A 208 6.71 -22.37 3.56
CA GLU A 208 6.43 -23.67 2.95
C GLU A 208 4.95 -23.78 2.58
N SER A 209 4.63 -23.42 1.34
CA SER A 209 3.26 -23.46 0.82
C SER A 209 2.87 -24.84 0.27
N LEU A 210 1.67 -25.33 0.59
CA LEU A 210 1.07 -26.53 -0.01
C LEU A 210 -0.34 -26.20 -0.53
N PRO A 211 -0.61 -26.32 -1.85
CA PRO A 211 -1.92 -25.98 -2.38
C PRO A 211 -2.96 -27.08 -2.10
N TYR A 212 -4.21 -26.68 -1.91
CA TYR A 212 -5.38 -27.56 -2.05
C TYR A 212 -6.08 -27.32 -3.38
N LYS A 213 -6.78 -28.33 -3.89
CA LYS A 213 -7.35 -28.37 -5.24
C LYS A 213 -8.86 -28.52 -5.24
N VAL A 214 -9.49 -28.09 -6.33
CA VAL A 214 -10.91 -28.37 -6.60
C VAL A 214 -10.99 -29.71 -7.35
N LEU A 215 -11.84 -30.62 -6.86
CA LEU A 215 -12.15 -31.86 -7.56
C LEU A 215 -13.27 -31.56 -8.57
N PHE A 216 -13.02 -31.83 -9.86
CA PHE A 216 -14.02 -31.82 -10.92
C PHE A 216 -14.25 -33.25 -11.42
#